data_AF-A0A9D2RN63-F1
#
_entry.id   AF-A0A9D2RN63-F1
#
_cell.length_a   1.000
_cell.length_b   1.000
_cell.length_c   1.000
_cell.angle_alpha   90.00
_cell.angle_beta   90.00
_cell.angle_gamma   90.00
#
_symmetry.space_group_name_H-M   'P 1'
#
loop_
_entity.id
_entity.type
_entity.pdbx_description
1 polymer ?
#
loop_
_entity_poly.entity_id
_entity_poly.type
_entity_poly.pdbx_seq_one_letter_code
_entity_poly.pdbx_strand_id
1 'polypeptide(L)' 'MKHDLYHNGSGVRDPVACRAIKEADRQPEQVSKAVELMKLTAKNFDCEVVGRIVLRDKKTGRVWP' A
#
# COMPACT_ATOMS: atom_id res chain seq x y z
N MET A 1 5.68 -10.15 16.97
CA MET A 1 4.42 -10.92 16.93
C MET A 1 3.74 -10.67 15.60
N LYS A 2 3.36 -11.72 14.86
CA LYS A 2 2.57 -11.57 13.64
C LYS A 2 1.14 -11.20 14.06
N HIS A 3 0.59 -10.11 13.55
CA HIS A 3 -0.78 -9.71 13.84
C HIS A 3 -1.73 -10.77 13.24
N ASP A 4 -2.50 -11.46 14.08
CA ASP A 4 -3.49 -12.43 13.59
C ASP A 4 -4.71 -11.67 13.07
N LEU A 5 -4.74 -11.45 11.76
CA LEU A 5 -5.84 -10.77 11.08
C LEU A 5 -7.11 -11.64 10.96
N TYR A 6 -7.04 -12.94 11.30
CA TYR A 6 -8.16 -13.85 11.11
C TYR A 6 -9.08 -13.95 12.34
N HIS A 7 -8.62 -13.52 13.51
CA HIS A 7 -9.41 -13.50 14.74
C HIS A 7 -9.57 -12.07 15.25
N ASN A 8 -10.75 -11.75 15.77
CA ASN A 8 -11.01 -10.46 16.40
C ASN A 8 -10.38 -10.39 17.81
N GLY A 9 -10.55 -9.25 18.51
CA GLY A 9 -9.98 -9.04 19.85
C GLY A 9 -10.44 -10.03 20.92
N SER A 10 -11.52 -10.77 20.68
CA SER A 10 -12.01 -11.84 21.56
C SER A 10 -11.48 -13.23 21.18
N GLY A 11 -10.61 -13.34 20.17
CA GLY A 11 -10.06 -14.59 19.69
C GLY A 11 -10.99 -15.41 18.80
N VAL A 12 -12.10 -14.83 18.32
CA VAL A 12 -13.06 -15.51 17.42
C VAL A 12 -12.74 -15.19 15.98
N ARG A 13 -12.81 -16.20 15.10
CA ARG A 13 -12.52 -16.04 13.68
C ARG A 13 -13.49 -15.03 13.05
N ASP A 14 -12.95 -13.95 12.48
CA ASP A 14 -13.72 -12.86 11.90
C ASP A 14 -13.23 -12.56 10.47
N PRO A 15 -13.76 -13.27 9.46
CA PRO A 15 -13.39 -13.06 8.06
C PRO A 15 -13.88 -11.71 7.50
N VAL A 16 -14.83 -11.05 8.16
CA VAL A 16 -15.32 -9.73 7.73
C VAL A 16 -14.33 -8.66 8.17
N ALA A 17 -13.93 -8.64 9.44
CA ALA A 17 -12.89 -7.75 9.93
C ALA A 17 -11.57 -7.95 9.17
N CYS A 18 -11.18 -9.21 8.91
CA CYS A 18 -9.99 -9.53 8.11
C CYS A 18 -10.04 -8.88 6.72
N ARG A 19 -11.17 -9.00 6.00
CA ARG A 19 -11.34 -8.41 4.67
C ARG A 19 -11.35 -6.89 4.72
N ALA A 20 -12.06 -6.31 5.68
CA ALA A 20 -12.13 -4.86 5.85
C ALA A 20 -10.74 -4.25 6.10
N ILE A 21 -9.93 -4.87 6.97
CA ILE A 21 -8.55 -4.43 7.22
C ILE A 21 -7.71 -4.57 5.95
N LYS A 22 -7.78 -5.71 5.25
CA LYS A 22 -7.02 -5.91 4.01
C LYS A 22 -7.37 -4.91 2.92
N GLU A 23 -8.66 -4.60 2.72
CA GLU A 23 -9.09 -3.61 1.74
C GLU A 23 -8.73 -2.19 2.19
N ALA A 24 -8.82 -1.89 3.48
CA ALA A 24 -8.38 -0.59 4.02
C ALA A 24 -6.86 -0.39 3.85
N ASP A 25 -6.06 -1.43 4.00
CA ASP A 25 -4.60 -1.39 3.81
C ASP A 25 -4.15 -1.59 2.37
N ARG A 26 -5.06 -1.94 1.48
CA ARG A 26 -4.77 -2.07 0.06
C ARG A 26 -4.35 -0.72 -0.49
N GLN A 27 -3.15 -0.69 -1.07
CA GLN A 27 -2.66 0.46 -1.80
C GLN A 27 -3.64 0.81 -2.94
N PRO A 28 -4.10 2.06 -3.04
CA PRO A 28 -4.96 2.51 -4.11
C PRO A 28 -4.24 2.43 -5.46
N GLU A 29 -4.98 2.08 -6.50
CA GLU A 29 -4.44 1.88 -7.85
C GLU A 29 -3.67 3.09 -8.37
N GLN A 30 -4.14 4.31 -8.09
CA GLN A 30 -3.45 5.54 -8.50
C GLN A 30 -2.04 5.67 -7.93
N VAL A 31 -1.81 5.12 -6.74
CA VAL A 31 -0.51 5.15 -6.08
C VAL A 31 0.42 4.14 -6.76
N SER A 32 -0.06 2.92 -7.03
CA SER A 32 0.71 1.91 -7.77
C SER A 32 1.11 2.42 -9.16
N LYS A 33 0.16 3.00 -9.91
CA LYS A 33 0.43 3.59 -11.24
C LYS A 33 1.45 4.72 -11.18
N ALA A 34 1.38 5.58 -10.17
CA ALA A 34 2.35 6.67 -10.01
C ALA A 34 3.77 6.13 -9.78
N VAL A 35 3.93 5.08 -8.97
CA VAL A 35 5.23 4.41 -8.77
C VAL A 35 5.76 3.81 -10.08
N GLU A 36 4.91 3.14 -10.85
CA GLU A 36 5.28 2.56 -12.14
C GLU A 36 5.74 3.64 -13.13
N LEU A 37 5.01 4.75 -13.23
CA LEU A 37 5.37 5.86 -14.10
C LEU A 37 6.68 6.51 -13.68
N MET A 38 6.94 6.70 -12.38
CA MET A 38 8.22 7.25 -11.91
C MET A 38 9.41 6.35 -12.29
N LYS A 39 9.26 5.03 -12.12
CA LYS A 39 10.28 4.05 -12.53
C LYS A 39 10.48 4.05 -14.05
N LEU A 40 9.39 4.11 -14.81
CA LEU A 40 9.44 4.19 -16.27
C LEU A 40 10.15 5.46 -16.73
N THR A 41 9.84 6.61 -16.12
CA THR A 41 10.50 7.88 -16.43
C THR A 41 11.99 7.80 -16.16
N ALA A 42 12.43 7.28 -15.00
CA ALA A 42 13.86 7.12 -14.70
C ALA A 42 14.55 6.27 -15.78
N LYS A 43 13.94 5.13 -16.13
CA LYS A 43 14.46 4.23 -17.17
C LYS A 43 14.64 4.92 -18.53
N ASN A 44 13.74 5.83 -18.91
CA ASN A 44 13.83 6.56 -20.19
C ASN A 44 15.03 7.52 -20.29
N PHE A 45 15.67 7.83 -19.16
CA PHE A 45 16.88 8.66 -19.10
C PHE A 45 18.11 7.85 -18.69
N ASP A 46 18.10 6.53 -18.92
CA ASP A 46 19.16 5.60 -18.51
C ASP A 46 19.50 5.71 -17.00
N CYS A 47 18.51 6.09 -16.20
CA CYS A 47 18.59 6.20 -14.76
C CYS A 47 17.74 5.11 -14.08
N GLU A 48 17.94 4.92 -12.78
CA GLU A 48 17.10 4.05 -11.97
C GLU A 48 16.68 4.71 -10.65
N VAL A 49 15.57 4.24 -10.11
CA VAL A 49 15.14 4.62 -8.76
C VAL A 49 15.88 3.73 -7.77
N VAL A 50 16.92 4.27 -7.14
CA VAL A 50 17.76 3.54 -6.17
C VAL A 50 17.11 3.41 -4.78
N GLY A 51 16.10 4.22 -4.48
CA GLY A 51 15.45 4.31 -3.17
C GLY A 51 13.98 3.90 -3.16
N ARG A 52 13.37 3.94 -1.97
CA ARG A 52 11.93 3.71 -1.83
C ARG A 52 11.14 4.94 -2.25
N ILE A 53 10.16 4.76 -3.14
CA ILE A 53 9.24 5.84 -3.54
C ILE A 53 8.11 5.91 -2.51
N VAL A 54 8.04 7.02 -1.79
CA VAL A 54 6.97 7.28 -0.82
C VAL A 54 6.01 8.33 -1.40
N LEU A 55 4.73 7.98 -1.48
CA LEU A 55 3.70 8.84 -2.05
C LEU A 55 2.69 9.26 -1.00
N ARG A 56 2.32 10.54 -0.99
CA ARG A 56 1.20 11.03 -0.19
C ARG A 56 -0.03 11.18 -1.08
N ASP A 57 -1.12 10.50 -0.71
CA ASP A 57 -2.42 10.79 -1.29
C ASP A 57 -2.89 12.17 -0.79
N LYS A 58 -2.98 13.15 -1.70
CA LYS A 58 -3.37 14.52 -1.37
C LYS A 58 -4.82 14.63 -0.88
N LYS A 59 -5.69 13.67 -1.20
CA LYS A 59 -7.10 13.69 -0.77
C LYS A 59 -7.25 13.21 0.67
N THR A 60 -6.59 12.11 1.02
CA THR A 60 -6.74 11.47 2.33
C THR A 60 -5.62 11.84 3.32
N GLY A 61 -4.54 12.43 2.85
CA GLY A 61 -3.32 12.70 3.63
C GLY A 61 -2.49 11.43 3.91
N ARG A 62 -2.97 10.24 3.52
CA ARG A 62 -2.30 8.97 3.79
C ARG A 62 -0.98 8.88 3.02
N VAL A 63 0.03 8.38 3.71
CA VAL A 63 1.35 8.11 3.14
C VAL A 63 1.44 6.63 2.79
N TRP A 64 1.77 6.37 1.54
CA TRP A 64 1.94 5.05 0.97
C TRP A 64 3.44 4.83 0.71
N PRO A 65 4.06 3.89 1.44
CA PRO A 65 5.49 3.66 1.36
C PRO A 65 5.84 2.69 0.24
#